data_AF-A0A7C6YC43-F1
#
_entry.id   AF-A0A7C6YC43-F1
#
_cell.length_a   1.000
_cell.length_b   1.000
_cell.length_c   1.000
_cell.angle_alpha   90.00
_cell.angle_beta   90.00
_cell.angle_gamma   90.00
#
_symmetry.space_group_name_H-M   'P 1'
#
loop_
_entity.id
_entity.type
_entity.pdbx_description
1 polymer ?
#
loop_
_entity_poly.entity_id
_entity_poly.type
_entity_poly.pdbx_seq_one_letter_code
_entity_poly.pdbx_strand_id
1 'polypeptide(L)'
;MSDHKTLAAALAAFQAEMPTVHKGKTAKVPTKAGGSYSYDYADLADVSAAAMPLLAAHGLAFTCLPRRVEGTHDYELAARLIHTGGETVEGALPLRGSTPQEWGSSLTYMRRYLLGCLTGIVTDADDDGALASKPQARPKSAAPA
;
A
#
# COMPACT_ATOMS: atom_id res chain seq x y z
N MET A 1 -8.48 -22.14 12.83
CA MET A 1 -8.42 -21.77 11.40
C MET A 1 -9.69 -22.28 10.78
N SER A 2 -10.46 -21.39 10.17
CA SER A 2 -11.67 -21.75 9.45
C SER A 2 -11.29 -22.43 8.13
N ASP A 3 -11.89 -23.58 7.85
CA ASP A 3 -11.56 -24.41 6.70
C ASP A 3 -12.39 -23.97 5.49
N HIS A 4 -11.92 -22.91 4.82
CA HIS A 4 -12.55 -22.40 3.61
C HIS A 4 -12.12 -23.23 2.41
N LYS A 5 -13.08 -23.63 1.56
CA LYS A 5 -12.76 -24.46 0.38
C LYS A 5 -12.02 -23.70 -0.72
N THR A 6 -12.17 -22.37 -0.76
CA THR A 6 -11.62 -21.53 -1.82
C THR A 6 -11.07 -20.22 -1.28
N LEU A 7 -10.14 -19.62 -2.02
CA LEU A 7 -9.61 -18.28 -1.76
C LEU A 7 -10.74 -17.25 -1.67
N ALA A 8 -11.75 -17.35 -2.55
CA ALA A 8 -12.88 -16.43 -2.54
C ALA A 8 -13.72 -16.54 -1.25
N ALA A 9 -13.97 -17.76 -0.76
CA ALA A 9 -14.71 -17.97 0.50
C ALA A 9 -13.91 -17.46 1.70
N ALA A 10 -12.60 -17.74 1.74
CA ALA A 10 -11.71 -17.26 2.78
C ALA A 10 -11.63 -15.72 2.80
N LEU A 11 -11.48 -15.11 1.62
CA LEU A 11 -11.39 -13.66 1.47
C LEU A 11 -12.69 -12.96 1.85
N ALA A 12 -13.84 -13.50 1.45
CA ALA A 12 -15.14 -12.95 1.83
C ALA A 12 -15.37 -13.00 3.35
N ALA A 13 -15.00 -14.12 4.01
CA ALA A 13 -15.09 -14.25 5.46
C ALA A 13 -14.14 -13.28 6.17
N PHE A 14 -12.89 -13.18 5.69
CA PHE A 14 -11.92 -12.20 6.19
C PHE A 14 -12.45 -10.77 6.08
N GLN A 15 -13.02 -10.39 4.94
CA GLN A 15 -13.55 -9.04 4.70
C GLN A 15 -14.75 -8.73 5.59
N ALA A 16 -15.57 -9.73 5.94
CA ALA A 16 -16.70 -9.57 6.84
C ALA A 16 -16.27 -9.34 8.31
N GLU A 17 -15.13 -9.91 8.72
CA GLU A 17 -14.59 -9.79 10.08
C GLU A 17 -13.62 -8.60 10.25
N MET A 18 -13.07 -8.08 9.16
CA MET A 18 -12.06 -7.03 9.20
C MET A 18 -12.63 -5.75 9.84
N PRO A 19 -12.04 -5.25 10.94
CA PRO A 19 -12.46 -4.01 11.54
C PRO A 19 -12.05 -2.82 10.68
N THR A 20 -12.81 -1.73 10.78
CA THR A 20 -12.40 -0.43 10.24
C THR A 20 -11.09 0.02 10.91
N VAL A 21 -10.04 0.25 10.12
CA VAL A 21 -8.76 0.75 10.60
C VAL A 21 -8.74 2.28 10.49
N HIS A 22 -8.85 2.95 11.65
CA HIS A 22 -8.82 4.41 11.73
C HIS A 22 -7.41 4.97 11.47
N LYS A 23 -7.33 6.16 10.86
CA LYS A 23 -6.07 6.89 10.71
C LYS A 23 -5.62 7.46 12.05
N GLY A 24 -4.50 6.97 12.58
CA GLY A 24 -3.94 7.44 13.85
C GLY A 24 -2.68 8.28 13.73
N LYS A 25 -2.06 8.39 12.53
CA LYS A 25 -0.73 9.00 12.36
C LYS A 25 -0.72 10.07 11.28
N THR A 26 0.04 11.13 11.53
CA THR A 26 0.30 12.21 10.59
C THR A 26 1.77 12.15 10.14
N ALA A 27 2.03 12.00 8.83
CA ALA A 27 3.37 12.13 8.27
C ALA A 27 3.62 13.60 7.94
N LYS A 28 4.82 14.12 8.27
CA LYS A 28 5.31 15.42 7.79
C LYS A 28 6.39 15.20 6.76
N VAL A 29 6.15 15.59 5.52
CA VAL A 29 7.12 15.48 4.43
C VAL A 29 7.67 16.87 4.10
N PRO A 30 8.99 17.10 4.27
CA PRO A 30 9.63 18.33 3.83
C PRO A 30 9.70 18.39 2.30
N THR A 31 9.42 19.56 1.74
CA THR A 31 9.52 19.82 0.30
C THR A 31 10.88 20.42 -0.03
N LYS A 32 11.37 20.15 -1.24
CA LYS A 32 12.65 20.70 -1.74
C LYS A 32 12.65 22.24 -1.83
N ALA A 33 11.47 22.88 -1.77
CA ALA A 33 11.30 24.32 -1.80
C ALA A 33 11.25 24.98 -0.40
N GLY A 34 11.54 24.23 0.67
CA GLY A 34 11.59 24.75 2.04
C GLY A 34 10.26 24.75 2.81
N GLY A 35 9.23 24.08 2.29
CA GLY A 35 7.95 23.87 3.00
C GLY A 35 7.84 22.45 3.58
N SER A 36 6.72 22.15 4.21
CA SER A 36 6.36 20.77 4.59
C SER A 36 4.87 20.54 4.33
N TYR A 37 4.49 19.38 3.80
CA TYR A 37 3.09 18.96 3.78
C TYR A 37 2.88 17.85 4.81
N SER A 38 1.69 17.84 5.42
CA SER A 38 1.29 16.81 6.37
C SER A 38 0.15 16.00 5.78
N TYR A 39 0.16 14.69 5.95
CA TYR A 39 -0.96 13.83 5.57
C TYR A 39 -1.21 12.77 6.62
N ASP A 40 -2.49 12.50 6.87
CA ASP A 40 -2.92 11.48 7.82
C ASP A 40 -3.02 10.13 7.11
N TYR A 41 -2.37 9.13 7.68
CA TYR A 41 -2.32 7.77 7.17
C TYR A 41 -2.60 6.78 8.30
N ALA A 42 -3.26 5.67 7.96
CA ALA A 42 -3.21 4.49 8.83
C ALA A 42 -1.81 3.88 8.68
N ASP A 43 -1.14 3.65 9.81
CA ASP A 43 0.18 3.05 9.78
C ASP A 43 0.07 1.64 9.21
N LEU A 44 1.06 1.23 8.41
CA LEU A 44 1.20 -0.16 7.98
C LEU A 44 1.23 -1.09 9.19
N ALA A 45 1.80 -0.64 10.33
CA ALA A 45 1.79 -1.39 11.58
C ALA A 45 0.35 -1.66 12.08
N ASP A 46 -0.53 -0.66 12.04
CA ASP A 46 -1.91 -0.79 12.54
C ASP A 46 -2.74 -1.69 11.60
N VAL A 47 -2.62 -1.48 10.29
CA VAL A 47 -3.27 -2.32 9.27
C VAL A 47 -2.78 -3.76 9.37
N SER A 48 -1.47 -3.97 9.51
CA SER A 48 -0.90 -5.32 9.62
C SER A 48 -1.28 -5.98 10.94
N ALA A 49 -1.32 -5.24 12.05
CA ALA A 49 -1.72 -5.78 13.35
C ALA A 49 -3.17 -6.26 13.36
N ALA A 50 -4.07 -5.55 12.66
CA ALA A 50 -5.46 -5.98 12.49
C ALA A 50 -5.60 -7.12 11.46
N ALA A 51 -4.92 -7.02 10.32
CA ALA A 51 -5.10 -7.94 9.20
C ALA A 51 -4.43 -9.30 9.41
N MET A 52 -3.19 -9.35 9.89
CA MET A 52 -2.39 -10.59 9.90
C MET A 52 -3.01 -11.71 10.75
N PRO A 53 -3.55 -11.45 11.96
CA PRO A 53 -4.25 -12.48 12.73
C PRO A 53 -5.49 -13.02 12.02
N LEU A 54 -6.28 -12.15 11.38
CA LEU A 54 -7.48 -12.54 10.64
C LEU A 54 -7.13 -13.32 9.37
N LEU A 55 -6.14 -12.87 8.61
CA LEU A 55 -5.63 -13.61 7.45
C LEU A 55 -5.26 -15.05 7.86
N ALA A 56 -4.47 -15.20 8.92
CA ALA A 56 -4.12 -16.52 9.44
C ALA A 56 -5.37 -17.32 9.91
N ALA A 57 -6.33 -16.67 10.57
CA ALA A 57 -7.56 -17.31 11.02
C ALA A 57 -8.40 -17.89 9.86
N HIS A 58 -8.39 -17.24 8.70
CA HIS A 58 -9.09 -17.66 7.48
C HIS A 58 -8.22 -18.45 6.49
N GLY A 59 -7.01 -18.89 6.87
CA GLY A 59 -6.15 -19.69 5.98
C GLY A 59 -5.55 -18.89 4.82
N LEU A 60 -5.37 -17.59 5.01
CA LEU A 60 -4.77 -16.67 4.05
C LEU A 60 -3.37 -16.27 4.53
N ALA A 61 -2.42 -16.23 3.60
CA ALA A 61 -1.07 -15.72 3.81
C ALA A 61 -0.80 -14.60 2.81
N PHE A 62 -0.19 -13.51 3.28
CA PHE A 62 0.24 -12.40 2.44
C PHE A 62 1.76 -12.32 2.43
N THR A 63 2.35 -12.20 1.25
CA THR A 63 3.80 -12.01 1.08
C THR A 63 4.08 -10.98 0.00
N CYS A 64 5.20 -10.27 0.12
CA CYS A 64 5.67 -9.37 -0.92
C CYS A 64 7.19 -9.33 -0.99
N LEU A 65 7.73 -9.33 -2.21
CA LEU A 65 9.15 -9.32 -2.48
C LEU A 65 9.47 -8.31 -3.59
N PRO A 66 10.51 -7.47 -3.41
CA PRO A 66 11.00 -6.63 -4.49
C PRO A 66 11.61 -7.52 -5.58
N ARG A 67 11.31 -7.22 -6.83
CA ARG A 67 11.92 -7.85 -8.00
C ARG A 67 12.19 -6.83 -9.09
N ARG A 68 13.13 -7.16 -9.97
CA ARG A 68 13.37 -6.38 -11.18
C ARG A 68 12.28 -6.70 -12.20
N VAL A 69 11.80 -5.68 -12.90
CA VAL A 69 10.85 -5.85 -14.01
C VAL A 69 11.61 -6.41 -15.22
N GLU A 70 11.08 -7.47 -15.81
CA GLU A 70 11.72 -8.13 -16.94
C GLU A 70 11.86 -7.18 -18.13
N GLY A 71 13.04 -7.16 -18.76
CA GLY A 71 13.31 -6.31 -19.91
C GLY A 71 13.53 -4.82 -19.60
N THR A 72 13.51 -4.39 -18.33
CA THR A 72 13.74 -2.99 -17.95
C THR A 72 14.81 -2.83 -16.86
N HIS A 73 15.10 -1.57 -16.51
CA HIS A 73 15.91 -1.21 -15.35
C HIS A 73 15.06 -0.84 -14.12
N ASP A 74 13.75 -0.99 -14.22
CA ASP A 74 12.82 -0.69 -13.13
C ASP A 74 12.70 -1.87 -12.15
N TYR A 75 12.24 -1.53 -10.95
CA TYR A 75 11.90 -2.49 -9.91
C TYR A 75 10.44 -2.34 -9.51
N GLU A 76 9.85 -3.44 -9.06
CA GLU A 76 8.51 -3.48 -8.51
C GLU A 76 8.48 -4.30 -7.23
N LEU A 77 7.50 -4.03 -6.38
CA LEU A 77 7.15 -4.89 -5.27
C LEU A 77 6.04 -5.81 -5.76
N ALA A 78 6.33 -7.10 -5.87
CA ALA A 78 5.33 -8.12 -6.20
C ALA A 78 4.78 -8.71 -4.91
N ALA A 79 3.47 -8.80 -4.80
CA ALA A 79 2.76 -9.41 -3.67
C ALA A 79 1.90 -10.58 -4.11
N ARG A 80 1.67 -11.49 -3.17
CA ARG A 80 0.79 -12.64 -3.30
C ARG A 80 -0.09 -12.75 -2.08
N LEU A 81 -1.37 -13.02 -2.30
CA LEU A 81 -2.30 -13.51 -1.29
C LEU A 81 -2.56 -14.99 -1.60
N ILE A 82 -2.15 -15.85 -0.69
CA ILE A 82 -2.09 -17.31 -0.84
C ILE A 82 -3.11 -17.91 0.09
N HIS A 83 -4.00 -18.75 -0.43
CA HIS A 83 -4.92 -19.56 0.37
C HIS A 83 -4.29 -20.94 0.63
N THR A 84 -4.51 -21.51 1.82
CA THR A 84 -4.00 -22.84 2.18
C THR A 84 -4.50 -23.97 1.27
N GLY A 85 -5.62 -23.75 0.56
CA GLY A 85 -6.12 -24.64 -0.49
C GLY A 85 -5.32 -24.60 -1.81
N GLY A 86 -4.29 -23.76 -1.92
CA GLY A 86 -3.38 -23.68 -3.08
C GLY A 86 -3.69 -22.56 -4.07
N GLU A 87 -4.87 -21.95 -3.99
CA GLU A 87 -5.23 -20.79 -4.81
C GLU A 87 -4.41 -19.56 -4.40
N THR A 88 -4.05 -18.73 -5.38
CA THR A 88 -3.26 -17.51 -5.16
C THR A 88 -3.75 -16.40 -6.06
N VAL A 89 -3.75 -15.16 -5.54
CA VAL A 89 -3.89 -13.94 -6.33
C VAL A 89 -2.64 -13.09 -6.16
N GLU A 90 -2.18 -12.47 -7.25
CA GLU A 90 -0.96 -11.67 -7.30
C GLU A 90 -1.24 -10.23 -7.68
N GLY A 91 -0.34 -9.33 -7.27
CA GLY A 91 -0.34 -7.94 -7.71
C GLY A 91 1.07 -7.37 -7.64
N ALA A 92 1.35 -6.32 -8.40
CA ALA A 92 2.65 -5.65 -8.34
C ALA A 92 2.48 -4.13 -8.45
N LEU A 93 3.33 -3.39 -7.74
CA LEU A 93 3.39 -1.94 -7.80
C LEU A 93 4.85 -1.47 -8.00
N PRO A 94 5.08 -0.39 -8.77
CA PRO A 94 6.43 0.08 -9.06
C PRO A 94 7.12 0.60 -7.79
N LEU A 95 8.41 0.28 -7.66
CA LEU A 95 9.29 0.85 -6.65
C LEU A 95 10.05 2.05 -7.22
N ARG A 96 10.23 3.08 -6.40
CA ARG A 96 10.90 4.33 -6.78
C ARG A 96 11.87 4.76 -5.68
N GLY A 97 13.00 5.32 -6.06
CA GLY A 97 14.00 5.84 -5.12
C GLY A 97 15.42 5.73 -5.66
N SER A 98 16.27 6.67 -5.26
CA SER A 98 17.68 6.74 -5.65
C SER A 98 18.63 6.52 -4.46
N THR A 99 18.10 6.59 -3.23
CA THR A 99 18.84 6.38 -1.98
C THR A 99 18.24 5.22 -1.19
N PRO A 100 19.00 4.58 -0.27
CA PRO A 100 18.47 3.53 0.61
C PRO A 100 17.23 3.96 1.41
N GLN A 101 17.17 5.22 1.85
CA GLN A 101 16.06 5.79 2.62
C GLN A 101 14.79 5.94 1.76
N GLU A 102 14.94 6.42 0.52
CA GLU A 102 13.82 6.50 -0.43
C GLU A 102 13.30 5.11 -0.79
N TRP A 103 14.20 4.13 -0.96
CA TRP A 103 13.83 2.74 -1.18
C TRP A 103 13.06 2.13 0.00
N GLY A 104 13.54 2.31 1.23
CA GLY A 104 12.83 1.85 2.43
C GLY A 104 11.43 2.46 2.56
N SER A 105 11.31 3.76 2.24
CA SER A 105 10.02 4.46 2.20
C SER A 105 9.10 3.89 1.12
N SER A 106 9.61 3.66 -0.11
CA SER A 106 8.85 3.11 -1.22
C SER A 106 8.36 1.68 -0.92
N LEU A 107 9.21 0.82 -0.36
CA LEU A 107 8.83 -0.53 0.05
C LEU A 107 7.70 -0.53 1.08
N THR A 108 7.81 0.31 2.10
CA THR A 108 6.80 0.45 3.16
C THR A 108 5.47 0.91 2.57
N TYR A 109 5.53 1.93 1.70
CA TYR A 109 4.35 2.50 1.05
C TYR A 109 3.66 1.48 0.13
N MET A 110 4.40 0.86 -0.80
CA MET A 110 3.83 -0.09 -1.76
C MET A 110 3.28 -1.35 -1.09
N ARG A 111 3.92 -1.83 -0.01
CA ARG A 111 3.41 -2.98 0.76
C ARG A 111 2.02 -2.71 1.33
N ARG A 112 1.78 -1.50 1.85
CA ARG A 112 0.48 -1.07 2.37
C ARG A 112 -0.60 -1.11 1.28
N TYR A 113 -0.29 -0.55 0.11
CA TYR A 113 -1.22 -0.56 -1.03
C TYR A 113 -1.48 -1.97 -1.54
N LEU A 114 -0.45 -2.80 -1.72
CA LEU A 114 -0.63 -4.18 -2.17
C LEU A 114 -1.47 -5.00 -1.20
N LEU A 115 -1.27 -4.82 0.12
CA LEU A 115 -2.12 -5.46 1.12
C LEU A 115 -3.57 -5.04 0.94
N GLY A 116 -3.85 -3.73 0.86
CA GLY A 116 -5.20 -3.21 0.62
C GLY A 116 -5.81 -3.72 -0.70
N CYS A 117 -5.07 -3.65 -1.81
CA CYS A 117 -5.53 -4.10 -3.13
C CYS A 117 -5.87 -5.60 -3.17
N LEU A 118 -5.06 -6.45 -2.52
CA LEU A 118 -5.29 -7.90 -2.55
C LEU A 118 -6.34 -8.37 -1.54
N THR A 119 -6.54 -7.63 -0.45
CA THR A 119 -7.46 -8.03 0.63
C THR A 119 -8.79 -7.26 0.63
N GLY A 120 -8.87 -6.13 -0.09
CA GLY A 120 -10.00 -5.21 -0.03
C GLY A 120 -10.03 -4.33 1.22
N ILE A 121 -8.99 -4.33 2.06
CA ILE A 121 -8.91 -3.44 3.22
C ILE A 121 -8.84 -1.99 2.75
N VAL A 122 -9.81 -1.19 3.18
CA VAL A 122 -9.83 0.26 2.98
C VAL A 122 -9.65 0.94 4.34
N THR A 123 -8.73 1.89 4.41
CA THR A 123 -8.56 2.77 5.59
C THR A 123 -9.46 3.99 5.42
N ASP A 124 -10.06 4.49 6.50
CA ASP A 124 -11.23 5.41 6.55
C ASP A 124 -11.29 6.66 5.63
N ALA A 125 -10.22 6.99 4.91
CA ALA A 125 -10.28 7.84 3.72
C ALA A 125 -8.99 7.64 2.90
N ASP A 126 -9.06 7.08 1.70
CA ASP A 126 -7.90 7.10 0.78
C ASP A 126 -7.76 8.50 0.14
N ASP A 127 -7.55 9.53 0.98
CA ASP A 127 -7.35 10.92 0.57
C ASP A 127 -5.94 11.17 -0.03
N ASP A 128 -5.10 10.13 -0.16
CA ASP A 128 -3.81 10.22 -0.83
C ASP A 128 -4.01 10.63 -2.33
N GLY A 129 -5.19 10.38 -2.91
CA GLY A 129 -5.60 10.91 -4.21
C GLY A 129 -5.77 12.44 -4.27
N ALA A 130 -6.11 13.10 -3.17
CA ALA A 130 -6.31 14.55 -3.14
C ALA A 130 -4.98 15.33 -3.21
N LEU A 131 -3.86 14.72 -2.80
CA LEU A 131 -2.53 15.32 -2.92
C LEU A 131 -1.95 15.25 -4.33
N ALA A 132 -2.31 14.23 -5.12
CA ALA A 132 -1.92 14.11 -6.53
C ALA A 132 -2.64 15.14 -7.43
N SER A 133 -3.81 15.63 -7.03
CA SER A 133 -4.62 16.57 -7.80
C SER A 133 -4.30 18.06 -7.59
N LYS A 134 -3.27 18.44 -6.81
CA LYS A 134 -2.86 19.86 -6.77
C LYS A 134 -2.12 20.20 -8.06
N PRO A 135 -2.66 21.06 -8.95
CA PRO A 135 -1.95 21.46 -10.14
C PRO A 135 -0.64 22.15 -9.71
N GLN A 136 0.50 21.67 -10.20
CA GLN A 136 1.75 22.41 -10.09
C GLN A 136 1.51 23.79 -10.70
N ALA A 137 1.55 24.83 -9.86
CA ALA A 137 1.46 26.19 -10.33
C ALA A 137 2.62 26.43 -11.30
N ARG A 138 2.29 26.54 -12.59
CA ARG A 138 3.23 26.86 -13.66
C ARG A 138 3.92 28.18 -13.28
N PRO A 139 5.26 28.26 -13.22
CA PRO A 139 5.91 29.53 -12.92
C PRO A 139 5.53 30.53 -14.01
N LYS A 140 4.92 31.65 -13.62
CA LYS A 140 4.64 32.76 -14.53
C LYS A 140 5.98 33.28 -15.03
N SER A 141 6.27 33.05 -16.32
CA SER A 141 7.37 33.71 -17.01
C SER A 141 7.17 35.22 -16.93
N ALA A 142 8.11 35.93 -16.32
CA ALA A 142 8.16 37.39 -16.37
C ALA A 142 8.33 37.83 -17.84
N ALA A 143 7.49 38.76 -18.28
CA ALA A 143 7.61 39.36 -19.61
C ALA A 143 8.86 40.26 -19.65
N PRO A 144 9.61 40.28 -20.77
CA PRO A 144 10.72 41.21 -20.94
C PRO A 144 10.20 42.64 -21.17
N ALA A 145 10.99 43.61 -20.68
CA ALA A 145 10.78 45.05 -20.82
C ALA A 145 11.05 45.57 -22.24
#